data_AF-A0A1U7M002-F1
#
_entry.id   AF-A0A1U7M002-F1
#
_cell.length_a   1.000
_cell.length_b   1.000
_cell.length_c   1.000
_cell.angle_alpha   90.00
_cell.angle_beta   90.00
_cell.angle_gamma   90.00
#
_symmetry.space_group_name_H-M   'P 1'
#
loop_
_entity.id
_entity.type
_entity.pdbx_description
1 polymer ?
#
loop_
_entity_poly.entity_id
_entity_poly.type
_entity_poly.pdbx_seq_one_letter_code
_entity_poly.pdbx_strand_id
1 'polypeptide(L)'
;MKKFINIYGRNLLIIITLALVFIGFNDYFVQFAEKDKSQALFPIFLIAASTVFLYAIPVALFIYYLVKRFNVSGKVVLLSLIFGFTIPLYLASQGNSLISLLLFSLNVPKEILSKWGAAMTAPFTEEIAKGIVVLLTYFFCKKISLKDAFISGMISGFGFQVLEDFAYIFQSTFGETNTGFSIAFERVSNALGSHMDFAIVFGVGLIALLKKETSIPKSKALFFIIAPIVLHFAWNSPLEGDWVTPLFGSINLCLAYYVFTFVDSLDEGDKIVQV
;
A
#
# COMPACT_ATOMS: atom_id res chain seq x y z
N MET A 1 -21.97 -18.96 16.42
CA MET A 1 -21.21 -18.02 15.57
C MET A 1 -22.05 -17.22 14.57
N LYS A 2 -22.82 -17.82 13.63
CA LYS A 2 -23.59 -17.06 12.62
C LYS A 2 -24.56 -16.00 13.19
N LYS A 3 -25.30 -16.35 14.25
CA LYS A 3 -26.22 -15.42 14.95
C LYS A 3 -25.49 -14.26 15.63
N PHE A 4 -24.30 -14.50 16.20
CA PHE A 4 -23.46 -13.46 16.82
C PHE A 4 -22.92 -12.49 15.78
N ILE A 5 -22.39 -13.00 14.66
CA ILE A 5 -21.88 -12.16 13.56
C ILE A 5 -23.01 -11.31 12.94
N ASN A 6 -24.20 -11.86 12.78
CA ASN A 6 -25.34 -11.10 12.26
C ASN A 6 -25.81 -9.98 13.19
N ILE A 7 -25.67 -10.14 14.50
CA ILE A 7 -26.13 -9.15 15.50
C ILE A 7 -25.03 -8.11 15.78
N TYR A 8 -23.79 -8.56 15.99
CA TYR A 8 -22.69 -7.72 16.49
C TYR A 8 -21.58 -7.44 15.45
N GLY A 9 -21.57 -8.12 14.30
CA GLY A 9 -20.45 -8.09 13.36
C GLY A 9 -20.11 -6.69 12.87
N ARG A 10 -21.11 -5.83 12.62
CA ARG A 10 -20.87 -4.43 12.22
C ARG A 10 -20.22 -3.62 13.34
N ASN A 11 -20.68 -3.78 14.58
CA ASN A 11 -20.13 -3.06 15.73
C ASN A 11 -18.70 -3.51 16.00
N LEU A 12 -18.43 -4.81 15.90
CA LEU A 12 -17.09 -5.35 16.04
C LEU A 12 -16.15 -4.83 14.94
N LEU A 13 -16.60 -4.79 13.68
CA LEU A 13 -15.83 -4.22 12.57
C LEU A 13 -15.47 -2.75 12.84
N ILE A 14 -16.43 -1.96 13.33
CA ILE A 14 -16.19 -0.55 13.70
C ILE A 14 -15.13 -0.46 14.80
N ILE A 15 -15.29 -1.22 15.89
CA ILE A 15 -14.38 -1.17 17.04
C ILE A 15 -12.96 -1.59 16.63
N ILE A 16 -12.82 -2.68 15.88
CA ILE A 16 -11.51 -3.15 15.40
C ILE A 16 -10.89 -2.12 14.47
N THR A 17 -11.66 -1.55 13.55
CA THR A 17 -11.15 -0.54 12.61
C THR A 17 -10.67 0.71 13.35
N LEU A 18 -11.44 1.20 14.32
CA LEU A 18 -11.04 2.35 15.13
C LEU A 18 -9.77 2.05 15.92
N ALA A 19 -9.68 0.86 16.55
CA ALA A 19 -8.48 0.45 17.25
C ALA A 19 -7.25 0.42 16.32
N LEU A 20 -7.39 -0.13 15.11
CA LEU A 20 -6.31 -0.14 14.11
C LEU A 20 -5.89 1.26 13.69
N VAL A 21 -6.83 2.18 13.48
CA VAL A 21 -6.53 3.58 13.14
C VAL A 21 -5.72 4.25 14.25
N PHE A 22 -6.16 4.12 15.52
CA PHE A 22 -5.45 4.72 16.65
C PHE A 22 -4.08 4.09 16.89
N ILE A 23 -3.99 2.75 16.83
CA ILE A 23 -2.74 2.03 17.03
C ILE A 23 -1.75 2.40 15.94
N GLY A 24 -2.16 2.33 14.66
CA GLY A 24 -1.25 2.59 13.57
C GLY A 24 -0.81 4.05 13.48
N PHE A 25 -1.69 5.00 13.82
CA PHE A 25 -1.30 6.40 13.99
C PHE A 25 -0.27 6.56 15.11
N ASN A 26 -0.53 5.99 16.29
CA ASN A 26 0.35 6.10 17.44
C ASN A 26 1.72 5.45 17.16
N ASP A 27 1.73 4.23 16.63
CA ASP A 27 2.94 3.47 16.29
C ASP A 27 3.87 4.29 15.37
N TYR A 28 3.29 4.89 14.32
CA TYR A 28 4.04 5.72 13.40
C TYR A 28 4.64 6.98 14.05
N PHE A 29 3.92 7.66 14.95
CA PHE A 29 4.41 8.90 15.55
C PHE A 29 5.33 8.69 16.75
N VAL A 30 5.19 7.57 17.48
CA VAL A 30 6.01 7.27 18.66
C VAL A 30 7.48 7.09 18.31
N GLN A 31 7.81 6.60 17.11
CA GLN A 31 9.21 6.48 16.66
C GLN A 31 9.94 7.84 16.64
N PHE A 32 9.23 8.95 16.43
CA PHE A 32 9.80 10.31 16.44
C PHE A 32 9.97 10.88 17.85
N ALA A 33 9.38 10.24 18.87
CA ALA A 33 9.44 10.66 20.27
C ALA A 33 10.55 9.94 21.07
N GLU A 34 11.40 9.16 20.39
CA GLU A 34 12.52 8.44 21.02
C GLU A 34 13.55 9.40 21.63
N LYS A 35 13.78 9.27 22.93
CA LYS A 35 14.55 10.23 23.74
C LYS A 35 16.06 10.25 23.46
N ASP A 36 16.58 9.20 22.83
CA ASP A 36 18.02 9.02 22.63
C ASP A 36 18.51 9.56 21.27
N LYS A 37 17.61 10.18 20.49
CA LYS A 37 17.93 10.73 19.17
C LYS A 37 18.55 12.12 19.30
N SER A 38 19.65 12.35 18.57
CA SER A 38 20.32 13.65 18.54
C SER A 38 19.41 14.73 17.97
N GLN A 39 19.05 15.73 18.78
CA GLN A 39 18.19 16.85 18.36
C GLN A 39 18.76 17.63 17.17
N ALA A 40 20.09 17.64 17.01
CA ALA A 40 20.78 18.31 15.91
C ALA A 40 20.50 17.69 14.53
N LEU A 41 20.01 16.45 14.47
CA LEU A 41 19.72 15.75 13.22
C LEU A 41 18.29 15.99 12.71
N PHE A 42 17.38 16.52 13.53
CA PHE A 42 16.01 16.80 13.10
C PHE A 42 15.90 17.77 11.92
N PRO A 43 16.67 18.88 11.84
CA PRO A 43 16.66 19.72 10.66
C PRO A 43 17.07 18.96 9.39
N ILE A 44 18.07 18.08 9.46
CA ILE A 44 18.52 17.26 8.33
C ILE A 44 17.40 16.30 7.91
N PHE A 45 16.80 15.61 8.87
CA PHE A 45 15.66 14.72 8.64
C PHE A 45 14.50 15.45 7.96
N LEU A 46 14.10 16.62 8.48
CA LEU A 46 12.97 17.37 7.92
C LEU A 46 13.23 17.85 6.50
N ILE A 47 14.46 18.29 6.19
CA ILE A 47 14.81 18.70 4.82
C ILE A 47 14.84 17.47 3.90
N ALA A 48 15.47 16.37 4.31
CA ALA A 48 15.50 15.14 3.51
C ALA A 48 14.09 14.59 3.27
N ALA A 49 13.25 14.52 4.32
CA ALA A 49 11.86 14.10 4.24
C ALA A 49 11.05 15.00 3.30
N SER A 50 11.30 16.32 3.27
CA SER A 50 10.58 17.22 2.36
C SER A 50 10.75 16.88 0.87
N THR A 51 11.81 16.15 0.49
CA THR A 51 12.00 15.70 -0.90
C THR A 51 10.94 14.70 -1.37
N VAL A 52 10.29 13.96 -0.45
CA VAL A 52 9.15 13.08 -0.76
C VAL A 52 8.02 13.87 -1.42
N PHE A 53 7.88 15.16 -1.12
CA PHE A 53 6.88 16.02 -1.76
C PHE A 53 7.10 16.25 -3.26
N LEU A 54 8.31 15.98 -3.78
CA LEU A 54 8.59 16.05 -5.22
C LEU A 54 7.70 15.11 -6.03
N TYR A 55 7.40 13.91 -5.50
CA TYR A 55 6.44 13.00 -6.14
C TYR A 55 5.07 13.05 -5.46
N ALA A 56 5.00 13.25 -4.13
CA ALA A 56 3.75 13.13 -3.40
C ALA A 56 2.74 14.22 -3.76
N ILE A 57 3.19 15.45 -4.04
CA ILE A 57 2.29 16.54 -4.47
C ILE A 57 1.70 16.24 -5.86
N PRO A 58 2.49 15.95 -6.92
CA PRO A 58 1.95 15.54 -8.22
C PRO A 58 0.99 14.35 -8.14
N VAL A 59 1.33 13.32 -7.36
CA VAL A 59 0.46 12.14 -7.18
C VAL A 59 -0.85 12.52 -6.49
N ALA A 60 -0.82 13.33 -5.43
CA ALA A 60 -2.03 13.78 -4.76
C ALA A 60 -2.94 14.61 -5.67
N LEU A 61 -2.37 15.49 -6.51
CA LEU A 61 -3.12 16.23 -7.52
C LEU A 61 -3.71 15.31 -8.59
N PHE A 62 -2.98 14.28 -9.00
CA PHE A 62 -3.47 13.27 -9.94
C PHE A 62 -4.60 12.42 -9.35
N ILE A 63 -4.49 11.98 -8.09
CA ILE A 63 -5.58 11.32 -7.36
C ILE A 63 -6.81 12.24 -7.34
N TYR A 64 -6.64 13.52 -6.99
CA TYR A 64 -7.73 14.48 -6.96
C TYR A 64 -8.40 14.63 -8.33
N TYR A 65 -7.63 14.72 -9.40
CA TYR A 65 -8.13 14.74 -10.78
C TYR A 65 -8.98 13.49 -11.07
N LEU A 66 -8.47 12.30 -10.76
CA LEU A 66 -9.19 11.05 -11.04
C LEU A 66 -10.44 10.87 -10.16
N VAL A 67 -10.42 11.32 -8.90
CA VAL A 67 -11.61 11.38 -8.04
C VAL A 67 -12.73 12.16 -8.73
N LYS A 68 -12.42 13.30 -9.35
CA LYS A 68 -13.39 14.10 -10.09
C LYS A 68 -13.82 13.42 -11.39
N ARG A 69 -12.88 12.89 -12.17
CA ARG A 69 -13.14 12.19 -13.43
C ARG A 69 -14.08 10.98 -13.25
N PHE A 70 -13.86 10.21 -12.19
CA PHE A 70 -14.62 8.99 -11.89
C PHE A 70 -15.84 9.22 -10.99
N ASN A 71 -16.14 10.47 -10.62
CA ASN A 71 -17.25 10.82 -9.74
C ASN A 71 -17.24 10.01 -8.41
N VAL A 72 -16.05 9.75 -7.86
CA VAL A 72 -15.90 8.95 -6.64
C VAL A 72 -16.47 9.69 -5.44
N SER A 73 -17.27 8.98 -4.65
CA SER A 73 -17.95 9.61 -3.50
C SER A 73 -16.94 10.11 -2.47
N GLY A 74 -17.20 11.29 -1.88
CA GLY A 74 -16.34 11.86 -0.85
C GLY A 74 -16.16 10.95 0.39
N LYS A 75 -17.12 10.05 0.66
CA LYS A 75 -17.02 9.05 1.73
C LYS A 75 -15.93 8.01 1.44
N VAL A 76 -15.87 7.50 0.20
CA VAL A 76 -14.83 6.55 -0.23
C VAL A 76 -13.45 7.21 -0.10
N VAL A 77 -13.31 8.45 -0.55
CA VAL A 77 -12.05 9.21 -0.46
C VAL A 77 -11.64 9.41 1.00
N LEU A 78 -12.55 9.92 1.84
CA LEU A 78 -12.26 10.21 3.25
C LEU A 78 -11.84 8.95 4.02
N LEU A 79 -12.58 7.86 3.87
CA LEU A 79 -12.25 6.60 4.55
C LEU A 79 -10.95 6.01 4.03
N SER A 80 -10.72 6.03 2.71
CA SER A 80 -9.46 5.55 2.12
C SER A 80 -8.27 6.38 2.60
N LEU A 81 -8.41 7.69 2.77
CA LEU A 81 -7.36 8.55 3.32
C LEU A 81 -7.04 8.21 4.76
N ILE A 82 -8.07 8.14 5.63
CA ILE A 82 -7.87 7.82 7.05
C ILE A 82 -7.22 6.44 7.18
N PHE A 83 -7.77 5.43 6.52
CA PHE A 83 -7.26 4.07 6.62
C PHE A 83 -5.90 3.92 5.96
N GLY A 84 -5.69 4.48 4.77
CA GLY A 84 -4.44 4.39 4.00
C GLY A 84 -3.23 5.00 4.70
N PHE A 85 -3.44 6.07 5.49
CA PHE A 85 -2.38 6.74 6.26
C PHE A 85 -2.26 6.26 7.72
N THR A 86 -2.98 5.20 8.12
CA THR A 86 -2.89 4.71 9.51
C THR A 86 -2.75 3.20 9.60
N ILE A 87 -3.44 2.42 8.78
CA ILE A 87 -3.56 0.97 8.98
C ILE A 87 -2.44 0.17 8.27
N PRO A 88 -2.16 0.39 6.97
CA PRO A 88 -1.31 -0.51 6.19
C PRO A 88 0.10 -0.70 6.74
N LEU A 89 0.80 0.39 7.08
CA LEU A 89 2.19 0.33 7.52
C LEU A 89 2.34 -0.46 8.83
N TYR A 90 1.45 -0.21 9.80
CA TYR A 90 1.42 -0.95 11.05
C TYR A 90 1.14 -2.45 10.81
N LEU A 91 0.09 -2.79 10.07
CA LEU A 91 -0.24 -4.19 9.80
C LEU A 91 0.85 -4.92 9.03
N ALA A 92 1.48 -4.25 8.07
CA ALA A 92 2.61 -4.79 7.33
C ALA A 92 3.81 -5.08 8.25
N SER A 93 4.17 -4.13 9.13
CA SER A 93 5.25 -4.30 10.10
C SER A 93 5.02 -5.50 11.03
N GLN A 94 3.80 -5.63 11.56
CA GLN A 94 3.42 -6.78 12.39
C GLN A 94 3.45 -8.09 11.58
N GLY A 95 2.93 -8.06 10.35
CA GLY A 95 2.98 -9.20 9.44
C GLY A 95 4.40 -9.64 9.10
N ASN A 96 5.30 -8.69 8.82
CA ASN A 96 6.70 -8.95 8.50
C ASN A 96 7.40 -9.61 9.68
N SER A 97 7.14 -9.13 10.89
CA SER A 97 7.65 -9.71 12.13
C SER A 97 7.15 -11.14 12.35
N LEU A 98 5.85 -11.40 12.10
CA LEU A 98 5.26 -12.73 12.22
C LEU A 98 5.82 -13.72 11.21
N ILE A 99 5.94 -13.33 9.93
CA ILE A 99 6.53 -14.19 8.91
C ILE A 99 8.01 -14.43 9.22
N SER A 100 8.76 -13.40 9.65
CA SER A 100 10.16 -13.57 10.06
C SER A 100 10.29 -14.59 11.20
N LEU A 101 9.45 -14.50 12.23
CA LEU A 101 9.41 -15.47 13.32
C LEU A 101 9.09 -16.88 12.82
N LEU A 102 8.13 -17.02 11.90
CA LEU A 102 7.82 -18.30 11.27
C LEU A 102 9.06 -18.87 10.55
N LEU A 103 9.73 -18.07 9.72
CA LEU A 103 10.94 -18.50 9.01
C LEU A 103 12.07 -18.91 9.97
N PHE A 104 12.25 -18.18 11.08
CA PHE A 104 13.20 -18.58 12.12
C PHE A 104 12.81 -19.91 12.77
N SER A 105 11.53 -20.13 13.10
CA SER A 105 11.05 -21.39 13.68
C SER A 105 11.14 -22.59 12.74
N LEU A 106 11.11 -22.34 11.42
CA LEU A 106 11.37 -23.33 10.38
C LEU A 106 12.87 -23.59 10.14
N ASN A 107 13.76 -22.96 10.92
CA ASN A 107 15.21 -23.06 10.81
C ASN A 107 15.73 -22.71 9.40
N VAL A 108 15.12 -21.72 8.73
CA VAL A 108 15.64 -21.23 7.45
C VAL A 108 17.05 -20.67 7.66
N PRO A 109 18.06 -21.06 6.85
CA PRO A 109 19.44 -20.61 6.99
C PRO A 109 19.58 -19.09 7.03
N LYS A 110 20.46 -18.56 7.89
CA LYS A 110 20.67 -17.12 8.05
C LYS A 110 21.13 -16.45 6.76
N GLU A 111 21.89 -17.17 5.93
CA GLU A 111 22.38 -16.71 4.63
C GLU A 111 21.24 -16.55 3.61
N ILE A 112 20.18 -17.34 3.75
CA ILE A 112 18.96 -17.18 2.94
C ILE A 112 18.16 -16.00 3.49
N LEU A 113 17.98 -15.91 4.81
CA LEU A 113 17.21 -14.84 5.43
C LEU A 113 17.81 -13.45 5.22
N SER A 114 19.14 -13.33 5.24
CA SER A 114 19.80 -12.04 4.99
C SER A 114 19.64 -11.54 3.56
N LYS A 115 19.44 -12.44 2.59
CA LYS A 115 19.30 -12.10 1.16
C LYS A 115 17.86 -12.04 0.68
N TRP A 116 17.03 -12.97 1.14
CA TRP A 116 15.65 -13.16 0.68
C TRP A 116 14.61 -12.74 1.70
N GLY A 117 15.00 -12.40 2.94
CA GLY A 117 14.06 -12.09 4.02
C GLY A 117 13.08 -10.97 3.65
N ALA A 118 13.55 -9.92 3.00
CA ALA A 118 12.70 -8.84 2.50
C ALA A 118 11.68 -9.34 1.47
N ALA A 119 12.10 -10.09 0.45
CA ALA A 119 11.20 -10.70 -0.53
C ALA A 119 10.22 -11.72 0.09
N MET A 120 10.64 -12.48 1.09
CA MET A 120 9.81 -13.51 1.71
C MET A 120 8.78 -12.96 2.71
N THR A 121 8.84 -11.67 3.04
CA THR A 121 7.99 -11.03 4.06
C THR A 121 7.13 -9.92 3.45
N ALA A 122 7.74 -8.76 3.20
CA ALA A 122 7.09 -7.51 2.79
C ALA A 122 6.05 -7.68 1.66
N PRO A 123 6.33 -8.37 0.55
CA PRO A 123 5.38 -8.51 -0.55
C PRO A 123 4.04 -9.12 -0.16
N PHE A 124 4.02 -10.04 0.80
CA PHE A 124 2.80 -10.69 1.22
C PHE A 124 2.03 -9.81 2.20
N THR A 125 2.73 -9.23 3.17
CA THR A 125 2.12 -8.51 4.28
C THR A 125 1.66 -7.12 3.85
N GLU A 126 2.45 -6.42 3.05
CA GLU A 126 2.20 -5.05 2.61
C GLU A 126 1.07 -4.98 1.61
N GLU A 127 1.05 -5.87 0.61
CA GLU A 127 -0.03 -5.88 -0.38
C GLU A 127 -1.36 -6.28 0.24
N ILE A 128 -1.35 -7.25 1.17
CA ILE A 128 -2.56 -7.60 1.93
C ILE A 128 -2.98 -6.44 2.83
N ALA A 129 -2.06 -5.78 3.53
CA ALA A 129 -2.36 -4.65 4.41
C ALA A 129 -2.94 -3.45 3.64
N LYS A 130 -2.42 -3.15 2.45
CA LYS A 130 -3.00 -2.15 1.53
C LYS A 130 -4.37 -2.60 1.01
N GLY A 131 -4.53 -3.88 0.66
CA GLY A 131 -5.82 -4.46 0.29
C GLY A 131 -6.89 -4.36 1.39
N ILE A 132 -6.50 -4.45 2.66
CA ILE A 132 -7.41 -4.28 3.82
C ILE A 132 -8.05 -2.89 3.81
N VAL A 133 -7.37 -1.83 3.37
CA VAL A 133 -7.97 -0.48 3.27
C VAL A 133 -9.12 -0.47 2.27
N VAL A 134 -8.92 -1.08 1.09
CA VAL A 134 -9.96 -1.19 0.06
C VAL A 134 -11.14 -2.03 0.58
N LEU A 135 -10.84 -3.12 1.29
CA LEU A 135 -11.84 -4.00 1.90
C LEU A 135 -12.67 -3.30 2.98
N LEU A 136 -12.03 -2.56 3.89
CA LEU A 136 -12.72 -1.79 4.92
C LEU A 136 -13.60 -0.72 4.27
N THR A 137 -13.07 0.00 3.29
CA THR A 137 -13.82 1.01 2.54
C THR A 137 -15.05 0.40 1.87
N TYR A 138 -14.92 -0.79 1.26
CA TYR A 138 -16.04 -1.55 0.72
C TYR A 138 -17.10 -1.87 1.79
N PHE A 139 -16.70 -2.37 2.96
CA PHE A 139 -17.64 -2.72 4.03
C PHE A 139 -18.35 -1.50 4.65
N PHE A 140 -17.67 -0.36 4.75
CA PHE A 140 -18.25 0.85 5.33
C PHE A 140 -19.13 1.63 4.34
N CYS A 141 -18.76 1.68 3.06
CA CYS A 141 -19.53 2.36 2.01
C CYS A 141 -20.64 1.48 1.42
N LYS A 142 -20.58 0.15 1.63
CA LYS A 142 -21.56 -0.89 1.22
C LYS A 142 -21.85 -1.04 -0.26
N LYS A 143 -21.34 -0.17 -1.14
CA LYS A 143 -21.40 -0.29 -2.61
C LYS A 143 -20.29 0.58 -3.19
N ILE A 144 -19.17 -0.04 -3.55
CA ILE A 144 -18.11 0.65 -4.30
C ILE A 144 -18.00 0.00 -5.68
N SER A 145 -17.87 0.83 -6.72
CA SER A 145 -17.58 0.43 -8.10
C SER A 145 -16.13 -0.03 -8.24
N LEU A 146 -15.75 -0.56 -9.41
CA LEU A 146 -14.34 -0.82 -9.71
C LEU A 146 -13.53 0.48 -9.82
N LYS A 147 -14.15 1.60 -10.22
CA LYS A 147 -13.52 2.94 -10.19
C LYS A 147 -13.26 3.42 -8.77
N ASP A 148 -14.21 3.20 -7.85
CA ASP A 148 -14.01 3.51 -6.43
C ASP A 148 -12.90 2.62 -5.82
N ALA A 149 -12.86 1.33 -6.19
CA ALA A 149 -11.81 0.41 -5.76
C ALA A 149 -10.43 0.82 -6.27
N PHE A 150 -10.36 1.27 -7.53
CA PHE A 150 -9.15 1.85 -8.13
C PHE A 150 -8.64 3.03 -7.32
N ILE A 151 -9.50 4.02 -7.02
CA ILE A 151 -9.12 5.20 -6.23
C ILE A 151 -8.77 4.83 -4.78
N SER A 152 -9.50 3.91 -4.17
CA SER A 152 -9.21 3.44 -2.82
C SER A 152 -7.85 2.73 -2.75
N GLY A 153 -7.53 1.90 -3.75
CA GLY A 153 -6.22 1.25 -3.89
C GLY A 153 -5.10 2.28 -4.09
N MET A 154 -5.33 3.24 -4.97
CA MET A 154 -4.39 4.34 -5.22
C MET A 154 -4.07 5.14 -3.95
N ILE A 155 -5.09 5.54 -3.18
CA ILE A 155 -4.92 6.24 -1.91
C ILE A 155 -4.23 5.36 -0.87
N SER A 156 -4.59 4.07 -0.80
CA SER A 156 -3.97 3.14 0.15
C SER A 156 -2.48 2.95 -0.10
N GLY A 157 -2.09 2.73 -1.36
CA GLY A 157 -0.68 2.56 -1.71
C GLY A 157 0.10 3.86 -1.59
N PHE A 158 -0.51 4.99 -1.96
CA PHE A 158 0.07 6.32 -1.77
C PHE A 158 0.36 6.64 -0.29
N GLY A 159 -0.61 6.39 0.60
CA GLY A 159 -0.45 6.60 2.04
C GLY A 159 0.65 5.70 2.63
N PHE A 160 0.66 4.43 2.26
CA PHE A 160 1.72 3.50 2.66
C PHE A 160 3.10 4.02 2.24
N GLN A 161 3.26 4.39 0.96
CA GLN A 161 4.54 4.82 0.39
C GLN A 161 5.10 6.06 1.09
N VAL A 162 4.27 7.09 1.27
CA VAL A 162 4.71 8.35 1.92
C VAL A 162 5.20 8.10 3.34
N LEU A 163 4.47 7.31 4.13
CA LEU A 163 4.84 7.01 5.51
C LEU A 163 6.07 6.11 5.59
N GLU A 164 6.17 5.13 4.68
CA GLU A 164 7.33 4.26 4.61
C GLU A 164 8.59 5.04 4.22
N ASP A 165 8.51 5.92 3.22
CA ASP A 165 9.61 6.78 2.80
C ASP A 165 10.12 7.64 3.96
N PHE A 166 9.22 8.26 4.72
CA PHE A 166 9.58 9.01 5.92
C PHE A 166 10.23 8.13 6.98
N ALA A 167 9.76 6.90 7.19
CA ALA A 167 10.36 5.96 8.13
C ALA A 167 11.78 5.54 7.71
N TYR A 168 12.03 5.27 6.42
CA TYR A 168 13.37 4.96 5.91
C TYR A 168 14.32 6.15 6.02
N ILE A 169 13.85 7.36 5.68
CA ILE A 169 14.65 8.58 5.83
C ILE A 169 14.98 8.85 7.30
N PHE A 170 14.01 8.63 8.20
CA PHE A 170 14.22 8.73 9.64
C PHE A 170 15.30 7.74 10.12
N GLN A 171 15.12 6.45 9.83
CA GLN A 171 16.07 5.40 10.21
C GLN A 171 17.49 5.67 9.66
N SER A 172 17.59 6.19 8.45
CA SER A 172 18.89 6.46 7.80
C SER A 172 19.54 7.75 8.29
N THR A 173 18.76 8.74 8.72
CA THR A 173 19.28 9.98 9.31
C THR A 173 19.78 9.75 10.72
N PHE A 174 19.02 9.02 11.53
CA PHE A 174 19.33 8.80 12.94
C PHE A 174 20.07 7.49 13.21
N GLY A 175 20.36 6.71 12.16
CA GLY A 175 21.20 5.51 12.22
C GLY A 175 22.69 5.83 12.09
N GLU A 176 23.52 4.79 12.09
CA GLU A 176 24.99 4.92 12.13
C GLU A 176 25.59 5.61 10.89
N THR A 177 24.91 5.56 9.75
CA THR A 177 25.43 6.06 8.47
C THR A 177 25.09 7.53 8.20
N ASN A 178 24.08 8.10 8.86
CA ASN A 178 23.57 9.47 8.64
C ASN A 178 23.37 9.82 7.15
N THR A 179 22.79 8.89 6.39
CA THR A 179 22.62 8.95 4.92
C THR A 179 21.24 9.42 4.47
N GLY A 180 20.48 10.08 5.36
CA GLY A 180 19.07 10.45 5.14
C GLY A 180 18.76 11.09 3.79
N PHE A 181 19.60 12.01 3.31
CA PHE A 181 19.44 12.65 2.00
C PHE A 181 19.59 11.69 0.82
N SER A 182 20.58 10.80 0.86
CA SER A 182 20.80 9.82 -0.22
C SER A 182 19.61 8.89 -0.34
N ILE A 183 19.15 8.37 0.80
CA ILE A 183 17.97 7.52 0.88
C ILE A 183 16.72 8.27 0.41
N ALA A 184 16.57 9.55 0.76
CA ALA A 184 15.42 10.32 0.30
C ALA A 184 15.35 10.42 -1.24
N PHE A 185 16.47 10.71 -1.91
CA PHE A 185 16.50 10.74 -3.39
C PHE A 185 16.34 9.36 -4.03
N GLU A 186 16.90 8.31 -3.43
CA GLU A 186 16.68 6.93 -3.86
C GLU A 186 15.18 6.58 -3.84
N ARG A 187 14.49 6.88 -2.72
CA ARG A 187 13.06 6.63 -2.56
C ARG A 187 12.23 7.43 -3.57
N VAL A 188 12.56 8.72 -3.78
CA VAL A 188 11.93 9.55 -4.82
C VAL A 188 12.13 8.97 -6.22
N SER A 189 13.34 8.50 -6.55
CA SER A 189 13.63 7.92 -7.86
C SER A 189 12.85 6.64 -8.15
N ASN A 190 12.50 5.91 -7.09
CA ASN A 190 11.79 4.62 -7.13
C ASN A 190 10.28 4.76 -6.83
N ALA A 191 9.78 6.00 -6.73
CA ALA A 191 8.41 6.27 -6.31
C ALA A 191 7.35 5.90 -7.37
N LEU A 192 7.72 5.89 -8.66
CA LEU A 192 6.85 5.50 -9.76
C LEU A 192 6.93 3.99 -9.98
N GLY A 193 5.80 3.31 -10.21
CA GLY A 193 5.80 1.86 -10.41
C GLY A 193 5.83 1.04 -9.10
N SER A 194 5.70 1.67 -7.93
CA SER A 194 5.85 1.00 -6.62
C SER A 194 4.51 0.83 -5.87
N HIS A 195 4.40 1.26 -4.60
CA HIS A 195 3.31 0.82 -3.71
C HIS A 195 1.93 1.27 -4.17
N MET A 196 1.81 2.46 -4.76
CA MET A 196 0.56 2.95 -5.34
C MET A 196 0.03 2.00 -6.42
N ASP A 197 0.90 1.61 -7.36
CA ASP A 197 0.54 0.80 -8.51
C ASP A 197 0.20 -0.65 -8.11
N PHE A 198 0.97 -1.22 -7.16
CA PHE A 198 0.63 -2.52 -6.59
C PHE A 198 -0.77 -2.52 -5.95
N ALA A 199 -1.08 -1.48 -5.17
CA ALA A 199 -2.35 -1.36 -4.46
C ALA A 199 -3.55 -1.11 -5.39
N ILE A 200 -3.36 -0.36 -6.49
CA ILE A 200 -4.37 -0.19 -7.54
C ILE A 200 -4.78 -1.55 -8.10
N VAL A 201 -3.79 -2.32 -8.56
CA VAL A 201 -4.02 -3.61 -9.22
C VAL A 201 -4.65 -4.58 -8.24
N PHE A 202 -4.09 -4.70 -7.03
CA PHE A 202 -4.62 -5.56 -5.97
C PHE A 202 -6.05 -5.19 -5.59
N GLY A 203 -6.32 -3.90 -5.36
CA GLY A 203 -7.63 -3.39 -4.93
C GLY A 203 -8.74 -3.66 -5.92
N VAL A 204 -8.48 -3.44 -7.22
CA VAL A 204 -9.45 -3.74 -8.28
C VAL A 204 -9.70 -5.25 -8.38
N GLY A 205 -8.64 -6.07 -8.35
CA GLY A 205 -8.76 -7.53 -8.34
C GLY A 205 -9.59 -8.06 -7.17
N LEU A 206 -9.34 -7.52 -5.97
CA LEU A 206 -10.06 -7.87 -4.75
C LEU A 206 -11.56 -7.57 -4.86
N ILE A 207 -11.92 -6.36 -5.27
CA ILE A 207 -13.33 -5.96 -5.36
C ILE A 207 -14.05 -6.68 -6.49
N ALA A 208 -13.38 -6.88 -7.63
CA ALA A 208 -13.91 -7.69 -8.73
C ALA A 208 -14.24 -9.11 -8.28
N LEU A 209 -13.35 -9.75 -7.52
CA LEU A 209 -13.56 -11.09 -6.99
C LEU A 209 -14.69 -11.14 -5.95
N LEU A 210 -14.74 -10.17 -5.02
CA LEU A 210 -15.75 -10.11 -3.96
C LEU A 210 -17.15 -9.84 -4.52
N LYS A 211 -17.28 -8.94 -5.49
CA LYS A 211 -18.55 -8.63 -6.17
C LYS A 211 -18.96 -9.68 -7.19
N LYS A 212 -18.05 -10.60 -7.57
CA LYS A 212 -18.20 -11.51 -8.71
C LYS A 212 -18.51 -10.73 -9.99
N GLU A 213 -17.72 -9.67 -10.21
CA GLU A 213 -17.98 -8.73 -11.28
C GLU A 213 -17.90 -9.41 -12.65
N THR A 214 -18.87 -9.11 -13.52
CA THR A 214 -19.01 -9.81 -14.81
C THR A 214 -18.07 -9.27 -15.88
N SER A 215 -17.64 -8.02 -15.76
CA SER A 215 -16.69 -7.38 -16.67
C SER A 215 -15.25 -7.86 -16.48
N ILE A 216 -14.92 -8.50 -15.35
CA ILE A 216 -13.61 -9.12 -15.08
C ILE A 216 -13.80 -10.60 -14.76
N PRO A 217 -13.37 -11.54 -15.64
CA PRO A 217 -13.39 -12.96 -15.33
C PRO A 217 -12.63 -13.28 -14.03
N LYS A 218 -13.10 -14.28 -13.28
CA LYS A 218 -12.51 -14.68 -11.99
C LYS A 218 -11.00 -14.92 -12.06
N SER A 219 -10.50 -15.55 -13.13
CA SER A 219 -9.07 -15.81 -13.33
C SER A 219 -8.26 -14.50 -13.42
N LYS A 220 -8.79 -13.50 -14.10
CA LYS A 220 -8.18 -12.17 -14.24
C LYS A 220 -8.22 -11.39 -12.93
N ALA A 221 -9.31 -11.48 -12.17
CA ALA A 221 -9.39 -10.89 -10.83
C ALA A 221 -8.36 -11.51 -9.87
N LEU A 222 -8.19 -12.84 -9.92
CA LEU A 222 -7.14 -13.53 -9.16
C LEU A 222 -5.74 -13.13 -9.61
N PHE A 223 -5.51 -12.99 -10.93
CA PHE A 223 -4.25 -12.49 -11.46
C PHE A 223 -3.92 -11.10 -10.92
N PHE A 224 -4.88 -10.19 -10.88
CA PHE A 224 -4.69 -8.86 -10.29
C PHE A 224 -4.38 -8.88 -8.78
N ILE A 225 -4.77 -9.91 -8.04
CA ILE A 225 -4.39 -10.06 -6.62
C ILE A 225 -2.98 -10.64 -6.49
N ILE A 226 -2.61 -11.61 -7.33
CA ILE A 226 -1.34 -12.35 -7.22
C ILE A 226 -0.18 -11.55 -7.85
N ALA A 227 -0.40 -10.89 -8.98
CA ALA A 227 0.65 -10.21 -9.73
C ALA A 227 1.38 -9.13 -8.91
N PRO A 228 0.70 -8.26 -8.12
CA PRO A 228 1.38 -7.29 -7.27
C PRO A 228 2.33 -7.94 -6.25
N ILE A 229 1.90 -9.04 -5.61
CA ILE A 229 2.74 -9.78 -4.65
C ILE A 229 3.97 -10.35 -5.34
N VAL A 230 3.80 -10.95 -6.53
CA VAL A 230 4.91 -11.55 -7.28
C VAL A 230 5.90 -10.49 -7.78
N LEU A 231 5.40 -9.37 -8.29
CA LEU A 231 6.25 -8.27 -8.76
C LEU A 231 6.99 -7.61 -7.59
N HIS A 232 6.34 -7.41 -6.45
CA HIS A 232 6.97 -6.90 -5.25
C HIS A 232 7.99 -7.90 -4.68
N PHE A 233 7.70 -9.20 -4.71
CA PHE A 233 8.69 -10.24 -4.39
C PHE A 233 9.93 -10.15 -5.27
N ALA A 234 9.74 -9.99 -6.58
CA ALA A 234 10.85 -9.85 -7.51
C ALA A 234 11.63 -8.55 -7.28
N TRP A 235 10.94 -7.46 -6.95
CA TRP A 235 11.56 -6.18 -6.58
C TRP A 235 12.44 -6.31 -5.34
N ASN A 236 11.97 -7.00 -4.30
CA ASN A 236 12.71 -7.17 -3.04
C ASN A 236 13.69 -8.36 -3.06
N SER A 237 13.82 -9.04 -4.20
CA SER A 237 14.73 -10.17 -4.35
C SER A 237 16.20 -9.70 -4.38
N PRO A 238 17.18 -10.57 -4.07
CA PRO A 238 18.60 -10.22 -4.12
C PRO A 238 19.14 -10.14 -5.55
N LEU A 239 18.32 -9.79 -6.53
CA LEU A 239 18.77 -9.50 -7.88
C LEU A 239 19.62 -8.21 -7.83
N GLU A 240 20.79 -8.26 -8.46
CA GLU A 240 21.74 -7.16 -8.46
C GLU A 240 21.68 -6.37 -9.78
N GLY A 241 21.83 -5.06 -9.69
CA GLY A 241 22.02 -4.15 -10.81
C GLY A 241 20.96 -3.04 -10.90
N ASP A 242 21.39 -1.89 -11.43
CA ASP A 242 20.57 -0.66 -11.53
C ASP A 242 19.33 -0.80 -12.42
N TRP A 243 19.17 -1.93 -13.13
CA TRP A 243 18.04 -2.24 -13.99
C TRP A 243 16.88 -2.92 -13.24
N VAL A 244 17.11 -3.52 -12.07
CA VAL A 244 16.13 -4.35 -11.37
C VAL A 244 14.89 -3.55 -11.00
N THR A 245 15.09 -2.46 -10.26
CA THR A 245 14.03 -1.57 -9.82
C THR A 245 13.29 -0.90 -11.00
N PRO A 246 13.96 -0.27 -11.98
CA PRO A 246 13.30 0.27 -13.16
C PRO A 246 12.49 -0.76 -13.95
N LEU A 247 12.99 -2.00 -14.08
CA LEU A 247 12.29 -3.06 -14.82
C LEU A 247 10.98 -3.45 -14.12
N PHE A 248 11.04 -3.83 -12.85
CA PHE A 248 9.83 -4.28 -12.14
C PHE A 248 8.85 -3.13 -11.91
N GLY A 249 9.34 -1.91 -11.69
CA GLY A 249 8.50 -0.72 -11.64
C GLY A 249 7.81 -0.41 -12.95
N SER A 250 8.51 -0.54 -14.07
CA SER A 250 7.90 -0.35 -15.39
C SER A 250 6.82 -1.41 -15.67
N ILE A 251 7.08 -2.67 -15.33
CA ILE A 251 6.09 -3.75 -15.50
C ILE A 251 4.84 -3.47 -14.65
N ASN A 252 5.03 -3.08 -13.38
CA ASN A 252 3.94 -2.77 -12.48
C ASN A 252 3.15 -1.52 -12.92
N LEU A 253 3.84 -0.48 -13.38
CA LEU A 253 3.21 0.72 -13.93
C LEU A 253 2.39 0.40 -15.19
N CYS A 254 2.91 -0.43 -16.10
CA CYS A 254 2.14 -0.91 -17.25
C CYS A 254 0.89 -1.69 -16.83
N LEU A 255 0.98 -2.49 -15.77
CA LEU A 255 -0.16 -3.24 -15.22
C LEU A 255 -1.19 -2.31 -14.57
N ALA A 256 -0.76 -1.32 -13.78
CA ALA A 256 -1.64 -0.31 -13.21
C ALA A 256 -2.30 0.55 -14.30
N TYR A 257 -1.56 0.92 -15.35
CA TYR A 257 -2.11 1.61 -16.51
C TYR A 257 -3.13 0.74 -17.27
N TYR A 258 -2.87 -0.55 -17.43
CA TYR A 258 -3.84 -1.48 -17.99
C TYR A 258 -5.13 -1.53 -17.16
N VAL A 259 -5.02 -1.61 -15.83
CA VAL A 259 -6.17 -1.54 -14.93
C VAL A 259 -6.90 -0.19 -15.06
N PHE A 260 -6.17 0.92 -15.16
CA PHE A 260 -6.74 2.26 -15.39
C PHE A 260 -7.58 2.30 -16.68
N THR A 261 -7.00 1.90 -17.81
CA THR A 261 -7.72 1.91 -19.11
C THR A 261 -8.97 1.02 -19.07
N PHE A 262 -8.88 -0.12 -18.36
CA PHE A 262 -10.02 -0.98 -18.16
C PHE A 262 -11.12 -0.30 -17.33
N VAL A 263 -10.82 0.25 -16.15
CA VAL A 263 -11.85 0.89 -15.31
C VAL A 263 -12.41 2.17 -15.94
N ASP A 264 -11.61 2.90 -16.72
CA ASP A 264 -12.07 4.09 -17.47
C ASP A 264 -13.10 3.72 -18.54
N SER A 265 -13.00 2.52 -19.13
CA SER A 265 -13.96 1.99 -20.11
C SER A 265 -15.30 1.51 -19.52
N LEU A 266 -15.44 1.49 -18.19
CA LEU A 266 -16.65 1.04 -17.52
C LEU A 266 -17.66 2.17 -17.32
N ASP A 267 -18.95 1.84 -17.33
CA ASP A 267 -20.02 2.72 -16.86
C ASP A 267 -20.10 2.74 -15.31
N GLU A 268 -21.06 3.48 -14.75
CA GLU A 268 -21.27 3.54 -13.28
C GLU A 268 -21.73 2.19 -12.68
N GLY A 269 -22.21 1.27 -13.52
CA GLY A 269 -22.64 -0.08 -13.15
C GLY A 269 -21.57 -1.14 -13.36
N ASP A 270 -20.31 -0.76 -13.57
CA ASP A 270 -19.16 -1.63 -13.86
C ASP A 270 -19.32 -2.48 -15.15
N LYS A 271 -20.16 -2.04 -16.09
CA LYS A 271 -20.31 -2.67 -17.42
C LYS A 271 -19.41 -1.98 -18.43
N ILE A 272 -18.91 -2.75 -19.39
CA ILE A 272 -18.11 -2.23 -20.49
C ILE A 272 -19.00 -1.32 -21.34
N VAL A 273 -18.61 -0.06 -21.49
CA VAL A 273 -19.27 0.86 -22.42
C VAL A 273 -18.96 0.35 -23.82
N GLN A 274 -20.00 -0.12 -24.53
CA GLN A 274 -19.85 -0.40 -25.96
C GLN A 274 -19.61 0.96 -26.64
N VAL A 275 -18.39 1.14 -27.13
CA VAL A 275 -18.02 2.25 -28.02
C VAL A 275 -18.42 1.87 -29.44
#